data_AF-A0A427A7E5-F1
#
_entry.id   AF-A0A427A7E5-F1
#
_cell.length_a   1.000
_cell.length_b   1.000
_cell.length_c   1.000
_cell.angle_alpha   90.00
_cell.angle_beta   90.00
_cell.angle_gamma   90.00
#
_symmetry.space_group_name_H-M   'P 1'
#
loop_
_entity.id
_entity.type
_entity.pdbx_description
1 polymer ?
#
loop_
_entity_poly.entity_id
_entity_poly.type
_entity_poly.pdbx_seq_one_letter_code
_entity_poly.pdbx_strand_id
1 'polypeptide(L)' 'MTLGMWSKCLVFLMKVKCLRCHVESERYESIMDLTLEIHGWVESLEDALTQFTAPEDLDGDNMYRCGRFGQ' A
#
# COMPACT_ATOMS: atom_id res chain seq x y z
N MET A 1 -34.62 -10.76 -9.15
CA MET A 1 -34.42 -10.23 -7.79
C MET A 1 -32.94 -9.96 -7.62
N THR A 2 -32.57 -8.69 -7.75
CA THR A 2 -31.20 -8.18 -7.65
C THR A 2 -30.75 -8.18 -6.19
N LEU A 3 -29.71 -8.94 -5.88
CA LEU A 3 -28.89 -8.76 -4.68
C LEU A 3 -27.63 -9.62 -4.85
N GLY A 4 -26.44 -9.12 -5.07
CA GLY A 4 -25.88 -7.82 -5.40
C GLY A 4 -24.49 -8.15 -5.95
N MET A 5 -23.88 -7.28 -6.74
CA MET A 5 -22.49 -7.46 -7.17
C MET A 5 -21.61 -7.77 -5.95
N TRP A 6 -21.09 -8.99 -5.85
CA TRP A 6 -20.02 -9.36 -4.92
C TRP A 6 -18.68 -8.75 -5.39
N SER A 7 -18.70 -7.54 -5.90
CA SER A 7 -17.51 -6.73 -6.13
C SER A 7 -17.44 -5.74 -4.97
N LYS A 8 -17.24 -6.24 -3.75
CA LYS A 8 -16.61 -5.41 -2.73
C LYS A 8 -15.16 -5.24 -3.19
N CYS A 9 -14.92 -4.27 -4.07
CA CYS A 9 -13.56 -3.84 -4.37
C CYS A 9 -12.95 -3.41 -3.04
N LEU A 10 -11.89 -4.09 -2.61
CA LEU A 10 -11.06 -3.58 -1.53
C LEU A 10 -10.40 -2.31 -2.07
N VAL A 11 -10.46 -1.23 -1.30
CA VAL A 11 -9.78 0.02 -1.66
C VAL A 11 -8.63 0.19 -0.68
N PHE A 12 -7.41 0.20 -1.20
CA PHE A 12 -6.21 0.44 -0.43
C PHE A 12 -5.82 1.92 -0.49
N LEU A 13 -5.48 2.50 0.66
CA LEU A 13 -4.97 3.87 0.77
C LEU A 13 -3.44 3.81 0.86
N MET A 14 -2.78 4.13 -0.25
CA MET A 14 -1.33 4.26 -0.30
C MET A 14 -0.94 5.69 0.07
N LYS A 15 -0.11 5.84 1.10
CA LYS A 15 0.47 7.13 1.49
C LYS A 15 1.96 7.13 1.21
N VAL A 16 2.43 8.13 0.47
CA VAL A 16 3.86 8.33 0.21
C VAL A 16 4.27 9.69 0.68
N LYS A 17 5.32 9.74 1.49
CA LYS A 17 5.96 10.98 1.94
C LYS A 17 7.30 11.13 1.26
N CYS A 18 7.46 12.21 0.49
CA CYS A 18 8.77 12.51 -0.07
C CYS A 18 9.67 13.09 1.03
N LEU A 19 10.77 12.42 1.35
CA LEU A 19 11.71 12.88 2.38
C LEU A 19 12.50 14.14 1.97
N ARG A 20 12.54 14.49 0.67
CA ARG A 20 13.23 15.70 0.17
C ARG A 20 12.40 16.97 0.24
N CYS A 21 11.10 16.90 -0.09
CA CYS A 21 10.21 18.07 -0.11
C CYS A 21 9.15 18.04 1.01
N HIS A 22 9.12 16.97 1.81
CA HIS A 22 8.18 16.73 2.90
C HIS A 22 6.70 16.78 2.51
N VAL A 23 6.40 16.63 1.22
CA VAL A 23 5.04 16.57 0.71
C VAL A 23 4.53 15.15 0.82
N GLU A 24 3.33 15.01 1.37
CA GLU A 24 2.59 13.75 1.41
C GLU A 24 1.67 13.66 0.19
N SER A 25 1.60 12.48 -0.39
CA SER A 25 0.74 12.13 -1.52
C SER A 25 -0.07 10.91 -1.14
N GLU A 26 -1.38 10.99 -1.32
CA GLU A 26 -2.30 9.89 -1.05
C GLU A 26 -2.89 9.39 -2.36
N ARG A 27 -3.00 8.07 -2.50
CA ARG A 27 -3.62 7.41 -3.65
C ARG A 27 -4.55 6.32 -3.17
N TYR A 28 -5.73 6.26 -3.80
CA TYR A 28 -6.70 5.19 -3.57
C TYR A 28 -6.62 4.22 -4.73
N GLU A 29 -6.31 2.97 -4.43
CA GLU A 29 -6.18 1.91 -5.42
C GLU A 29 -7.20 0.82 -5.14
N SER A 30 -7.96 0.44 -6.16
CA SER A 30 -8.87 -0.71 -6.07
C SER A 30 -8.07 -1.99 -6.24
N ILE A 31 -8.07 -2.84 -5.23
CA ILE A 31 -7.47 -4.17 -5.27
C ILE A 31 -8.57 -5.23 -5.22
N MET A 32 -8.35 -6.35 -5.92
CA MET A 32 -9.25 -7.50 -5.93
C MET A 32 -8.78 -8.57 -4.94
N ASP A 33 -7.47 -8.73 -4.84
CA ASP A 33 -6.79 -9.69 -3.99
C ASP A 33 -5.58 -9.03 -3.30
N LEU A 34 -5.20 -9.57 -2.15
CA LEU A 34 -4.06 -9.13 -1.34
C LEU A 34 -3.13 -10.33 -1.16
N THR A 35 -1.91 -10.24 -1.68
CA THR A 35 -0.88 -11.26 -1.47
C THR A 35 -0.05 -10.88 -0.24
N LEU A 36 -0.05 -11.74 0.78
CA LEU A 36 0.71 -11.54 2.01
C LEU A 36 1.91 -12.49 2.04
N GLU A 37 3.09 -11.96 2.38
CA GLU A 37 4.26 -12.78 2.66
C GLU A 37 4.21 -13.28 4.11
N ILE A 38 4.16 -14.60 4.29
CA ILE A 38 4.19 -15.22 5.62
C ILE A 38 5.63 -15.59 5.94
N HIS A 39 6.28 -14.79 6.77
CA HIS A 39 7.60 -15.16 7.28
C HIS A 39 7.49 -16.08 8.50
N GLY A 40 8.57 -16.79 8.83
CA GLY A 40 8.58 -17.83 9.86
C GLY A 40 8.31 -17.37 11.30
N TRP A 41 8.23 -16.06 11.56
CA TRP A 41 7.89 -15.48 12.87
C TRP A 41 6.44 -14.96 12.95
N VAL A 42 5.68 -15.04 11.87
CA VAL A 42 4.29 -14.60 11.82
C VAL A 42 3.41 -15.64 12.52
N GLU A 43 2.75 -15.26 13.61
CA GLU A 43 1.89 -16.17 14.40
C GLU A 43 0.41 -16.03 14.05
N SER A 44 0.01 -14.93 13.39
CA SER A 44 -1.38 -14.62 13.05
C SER A 44 -1.54 -13.87 11.71
N LEU A 45 -2.76 -13.84 11.18
CA LEU A 45 -3.07 -13.06 9.97
C LEU A 45 -2.93 -11.56 10.24
N GLU A 46 -3.25 -11.13 11.45
CA GLU A 46 -3.10 -9.78 11.94
C GLU A 46 -1.64 -9.32 11.91
N ASP A 47 -0.69 -10.19 12.26
CA ASP A 47 0.74 -9.90 12.19
C ASP A 47 1.21 -9.73 10.75
N ALA A 48 0.76 -10.61 9.84
CA ALA A 48 1.06 -10.50 8.41
C ALA A 48 0.51 -9.21 7.80
N LEU A 49 -0.71 -8.81 8.19
CA LEU A 49 -1.33 -7.56 7.75
C LEU A 49 -0.62 -6.33 8.33
N THR A 50 -0.16 -6.42 9.57
CA THR A 50 0.61 -5.35 10.23
C THR A 50 1.92 -5.14 9.50
N GLN A 51 2.60 -6.21 9.12
CA GLN A 51 3.82 -6.11 8.34
C GLN A 51 3.59 -5.55 6.94
N PHE A 52 2.55 -6.03 6.24
CA PHE A 52 2.20 -5.53 4.91
C PHE A 52 1.89 -4.03 4.89
N THR A 53 1.31 -3.51 5.99
CA THR A 53 0.95 -2.09 6.12
C THR A 53 2.03 -1.23 6.77
N ALA A 54 3.20 -1.81 7.09
CA ALA A 54 4.30 -1.08 7.68
C ALA A 54 4.86 -0.04 6.68
N PRO A 55 5.28 1.14 7.16
CA PRO A 55 5.95 2.11 6.31
C PRO A 55 7.32 1.58 5.89
N GLU A 56 7.62 1.68 4.60
CA GLU A 56 8.90 1.29 4.02
C GLU A 56 9.59 2.50 3.38
N ASP A 57 10.93 2.54 3.46
CA ASP A 57 11.72 3.55 2.79
C ASP A 57 11.88 3.19 1.31
N LEU A 58 11.44 4.09 0.42
CA LEU A 58 11.56 3.90 -1.01
C LEU A 58 12.94 4.36 -1.51
N ASP A 59 13.82 3.40 -1.80
CA ASP A 59 15.18 3.64 -2.31
C ASP A 59 15.43 3.01 -3.70
N GLY A 60 16.59 3.31 -4.28
CA GLY A 60 17.05 2.72 -5.55
C GLY A 60 16.04 2.82 -6.70
N ASP A 61 15.69 1.68 -7.29
CA ASP A 61 14.77 1.61 -8.43
C ASP A 61 13.29 1.81 -8.04
N ASN A 62 12.96 1.74 -6.73
CA ASN A 62 11.62 1.93 -6.19
C ASN A 62 11.32 3.38 -5.75
N MET A 63 12.22 4.32 -6.02
CA MET A 63 12.06 5.72 -5.63
C MET A 63 10.78 6.35 -6.21
N TYR A 64 9.99 6.96 -5.33
CA TYR A 64 8.83 7.75 -5.75
C TYR A 64 9.27 9.04 -6.46
N ARG A 65 8.89 9.17 -7.73
CA ARG A 65 9.11 10.39 -8.53
C ARG A 65 8.15 11.50 -8.08
N CYS A 66 8.65 12.41 -7.27
CA CYS A 66 7.88 13.58 -6.83
C CYS A 66 7.76 14.61 -7.98
N GLY A 67 6.53 14.94 -8.38
CA GLY A 67 6.27 15.91 -9.46
C GLY A 67 6.77 17.34 -9.22
N ARG A 68 7.13 17.71 -7.98
CA ARG A 68 7.71 19.04 -7.68
C ARG A 68 9.20 19.16 -8.01
N PHE A 69 9.93 18.05 -8.08
CA PHE A 69 11.38 18.07 -8.34
C PHE A 69 11.82 17.15 -9.49
N GLY A 70 10.92 16.37 -10.08
CA GLY A 70 11.08 15.80 -11.42
C GLY A 70 12.41 15.09 -11.69
N GLN A 71 12.94 14.34 -10.72
CA GLN A 71 14.08 13.43 -10.87
C GLN A 71 13.77 12.12 -10.14
#